data_AF-A0A4U5PBL4-F1
#
_entry.id   AF-A0A4U5PBL4-F1
#
_cell.length_a   1.000
_cell.length_b   1.000
_cell.length_c   1.000
_cell.angle_alpha   90.00
_cell.angle_beta   90.00
_cell.angle_gamma   90.00
#
_symmetry.space_group_name_H-M   'P 1'
#
loop_
_entity.id
_entity.type
_entity.pdbx_description
1 polymer ?
#
loop_
_entity_poly.entity_id
_entity_poly.type
_entity_poly.pdbx_seq_one_letter_code
_entity_poly.pdbx_strand_id
1 'polypeptide(L)'
;MDLDESLIPPADDEENRLVYQHCLELFGQTDFVMEPQVVPSVMAFLAAGGSPETAIDLLSSNYSALAQTCNLIGDWLADLELDEVPKPKKPGRGRRPKNAQPDADPNAPFKNCEAVHSSLVSSASTLVSRHFSTEIMDKIFETDAEVGTEWLPQLITNKSWRKLVYDLSEQHPQCLALTFCVKLISDAGFQHEISSVNTAARQLDIFCGVLIASLDSLLSEHNKGPGTATYEKAFDELVRVACHSEHTYLYTQTILKVMIRKNDGMIRAACAHIANALRGALFKKEQNTSSIDLFLLQSPEDRIPQNAAQAMQTMISKRDVNPGDIVSLHQLYSRPNPPTVELIRDPIFANMLINVIFNCEGMKRLKEHRSKYIFLYAYASCVAESRSPNGTRSQKKDELHSTCSQLDQLATLLENNDDLLKIFKKLQAIIKSPAPASGLLVYLRSYFMRDDLVSELPHVVFVLIDLIASAHVNLHYR
;
A
#
# COMPACT_ATOMS: atom_id res chain seq x y z
N MET A 1 -6.55 16.94 -44.93
CA MET A 1 -6.21 16.96 -46.37
C MET A 1 -7.19 17.94 -46.99
N ASP A 2 -6.71 19.05 -47.54
CA ASP A 2 -7.60 20.05 -48.14
C ASP A 2 -8.26 19.43 -49.37
N LEU A 3 -9.57 19.24 -49.32
CA LEU A 3 -10.38 18.67 -50.41
C LEU A 3 -10.38 19.67 -51.58
N ASP A 4 -9.90 19.23 -52.74
CA ASP A 4 -9.87 20.03 -53.95
C ASP A 4 -11.31 20.27 -54.45
N GLU A 5 -11.79 21.52 -54.39
CA GLU A 5 -13.14 21.93 -54.80
C GLU A 5 -13.44 21.64 -56.29
N SER A 6 -12.42 21.34 -57.10
CA SER A 6 -12.57 20.97 -58.51
C SER A 6 -13.15 19.57 -58.74
N LEU A 7 -13.25 18.74 -57.70
CA LEU A 7 -13.81 17.39 -57.75
C LEU A 7 -15.32 17.32 -57.49
N ILE A 8 -16.00 18.46 -57.26
CA ILE A 8 -17.43 18.49 -56.96
C ILE A 8 -18.23 18.54 -58.28
N PRO A 9 -19.05 17.53 -58.62
CA PRO A 9 -19.87 17.57 -59.83
C PRO A 9 -20.92 18.71 -59.75
N PRO A 10 -21.27 19.36 -60.88
CA PRO A 10 -22.26 20.42 -60.90
C PRO A 10 -23.66 19.88 -60.56
N ALA A 11 -24.39 20.66 -59.77
CA ALA A 11 -25.56 20.27 -58.99
C ALA A 11 -26.73 19.66 -59.79
N ASP A 12 -27.19 18.50 -59.32
CA ASP A 12 -28.60 18.10 -59.28
C ASP A 12 -28.83 17.42 -57.90
N ASP A 13 -29.61 18.09 -57.04
CA ASP A 13 -29.95 17.77 -55.64
C ASP A 13 -28.89 18.01 -54.54
N GLU A 14 -29.22 18.90 -53.59
CA GLU A 14 -28.44 19.20 -52.37
C GLU A 14 -28.18 17.94 -51.52
N GLU A 15 -29.12 16.99 -51.55
CA GLU A 15 -28.99 15.69 -50.88
C GLU A 15 -27.84 14.87 -51.46
N ASN A 16 -27.70 14.82 -52.79
CA ASN A 16 -26.59 14.12 -53.44
C ASN A 16 -25.24 14.78 -53.11
N ARG A 17 -25.20 16.11 -52.97
CA ARG A 17 -23.97 16.82 -52.57
C ARG A 17 -23.53 16.48 -51.15
N LEU A 18 -24.47 16.35 -50.21
CA LEU A 18 -24.18 15.92 -48.85
C LEU A 18 -23.71 14.47 -48.79
N VAL A 19 -24.35 13.57 -49.54
CA VAL A 19 -23.93 12.16 -49.66
C VAL A 19 -22.53 12.06 -50.27
N TYR A 20 -22.27 12.84 -51.32
CA TYR A 20 -20.96 12.90 -51.98
C TYR A 20 -19.85 13.32 -51.01
N GLN A 21 -20.05 14.43 -50.30
CA GLN A 21 -19.07 14.95 -49.34
C GLN A 21 -18.85 13.98 -48.17
N HIS A 22 -19.92 13.38 -47.64
CA HIS A 22 -19.82 12.40 -46.58
C HIS A 22 -19.04 11.15 -47.02
N CYS A 23 -19.26 10.67 -48.25
CA CYS A 23 -18.50 9.53 -48.79
C CYS A 23 -17.01 9.87 -49.00
N LEU A 24 -16.68 11.09 -49.43
CA LEU A 24 -15.28 11.53 -49.52
C LEU A 24 -14.59 11.53 -48.15
N GLU A 25 -15.29 11.98 -47.11
CA GLU A 25 -14.78 11.93 -45.73
C GLU A 25 -14.57 10.48 -45.27
N LEU A 26 -15.50 9.56 -45.59
CA LEU A 26 -15.37 8.14 -45.28
C LEU A 26 -14.19 7.48 -46.02
N PHE A 27 -14.04 7.70 -47.33
CA PHE A 27 -12.95 7.12 -48.11
C PHE A 27 -11.57 7.70 -47.74
N GLY A 28 -11.55 8.88 -47.14
CA GLY A 28 -10.37 9.50 -46.55
C GLY A 28 -9.92 8.88 -45.23
N GLN A 29 -10.75 8.02 -44.59
CA GLN A 29 -10.38 7.33 -43.37
C GLN A 29 -9.43 6.17 -43.67
N THR A 30 -8.42 5.98 -42.81
CA THR A 30 -7.46 4.88 -42.93
C THR A 30 -8.18 3.54 -42.89
N ASP A 31 -7.84 2.65 -43.83
CA ASP A 31 -8.39 1.29 -43.92
C ASP A 31 -9.93 1.18 -44.07
N PHE A 32 -10.64 2.27 -44.44
CA PHE A 32 -12.10 2.23 -44.65
C PHE A 32 -12.55 1.18 -45.66
N VAL A 33 -11.66 0.78 -46.58
CA VAL A 33 -11.90 -0.32 -47.54
C VAL A 33 -12.26 -1.66 -46.86
N MET A 34 -11.92 -1.82 -45.58
CA MET A 34 -12.20 -3.03 -44.79
C MET A 34 -13.49 -2.94 -43.98
N GLU A 35 -14.15 -1.79 -43.95
CA GLU A 35 -15.40 -1.60 -43.21
C GLU A 35 -16.58 -2.28 -43.92
N PRO A 36 -17.54 -2.86 -43.18
CA PRO A 36 -18.68 -3.57 -43.77
C PRO A 36 -19.55 -2.65 -44.65
N GLN A 37 -19.56 -1.35 -44.38
CA GLN A 37 -20.28 -0.35 -45.18
C GLN A 37 -19.56 0.10 -46.46
N VAL A 38 -18.33 -0.35 -46.76
CA VAL A 38 -17.57 0.14 -47.92
C VAL A 38 -18.35 -0.01 -49.24
N VAL A 39 -18.96 -1.16 -49.48
CA VAL A 39 -19.70 -1.44 -50.73
C VAL A 39 -20.94 -0.55 -50.84
N PRO A 40 -21.83 -0.46 -49.82
CA PRO A 40 -22.90 0.53 -49.79
C PRO A 40 -22.44 1.97 -50.00
N SER A 41 -21.35 2.40 -49.36
CA SER A 41 -20.82 3.77 -49.46
C SER A 41 -20.28 4.08 -50.86
N VAL A 42 -19.59 3.13 -51.50
CA VAL A 42 -19.13 3.27 -52.90
C VAL A 42 -20.32 3.35 -53.85
N MET A 43 -21.35 2.53 -53.65
CA MET A 43 -22.56 2.59 -54.49
C MET A 43 -23.29 3.94 -54.33
N ALA A 44 -23.40 4.45 -53.10
CA ALA A 44 -23.99 5.75 -52.82
C ALA A 44 -23.18 6.90 -53.44
N PHE A 45 -21.85 6.83 -53.36
CA PHE A 45 -20.95 7.82 -53.97
C PHE A 45 -21.09 7.87 -55.50
N LEU A 46 -21.17 6.71 -56.16
CA LEU A 46 -21.36 6.63 -57.61
C LEU A 46 -22.76 7.13 -58.01
N ALA A 47 -23.79 6.82 -57.23
CA ALA A 47 -25.16 7.30 -57.46
C ALA A 47 -25.27 8.83 -57.31
N ALA A 48 -24.46 9.42 -56.42
CA ALA A 48 -24.37 10.87 -56.20
C ALA A 48 -23.49 11.60 -57.23
N GLY A 49 -23.05 10.94 -58.31
CA GLY A 49 -22.27 11.54 -59.39
C GLY A 49 -20.76 11.49 -59.22
N GLY A 50 -20.25 10.73 -58.24
CA GLY A 50 -18.82 10.55 -58.03
C GLY A 50 -18.13 9.68 -59.06
N SER A 51 -16.85 9.98 -59.33
CA SER A 51 -16.07 9.22 -60.32
C SER A 51 -15.49 7.93 -59.69
N PRO A 52 -15.58 6.78 -60.38
CA PRO A 52 -14.97 5.53 -59.88
C PRO A 52 -13.46 5.66 -59.64
N GLU A 53 -12.77 6.45 -60.47
CA GLU A 53 -11.32 6.69 -60.35
C GLU A 53 -10.98 7.37 -59.02
N THR A 54 -11.73 8.41 -58.66
CA THR A 54 -11.56 9.11 -57.38
C THR A 54 -11.82 8.19 -56.18
N ALA A 55 -12.83 7.33 -56.24
CA ALA A 55 -13.10 6.37 -55.16
C ALA A 55 -11.97 5.33 -55.03
N ILE A 56 -11.47 4.80 -56.14
CA ILE A 56 -10.36 3.85 -56.15
C ILE A 56 -9.09 4.50 -55.62
N ASP A 57 -8.76 5.71 -56.06
CA ASP A 57 -7.57 6.42 -55.62
C ASP A 57 -7.62 6.73 -54.13
N LEU A 58 -8.76 7.21 -53.60
CA LEU A 58 -8.92 7.49 -52.18
C LEU A 58 -8.90 6.23 -51.31
N LEU A 59 -9.60 5.16 -51.71
CA LEU A 59 -9.61 3.92 -50.95
C LEU A 59 -8.25 3.21 -50.97
N SER A 60 -7.55 3.23 -52.11
CA SER A 60 -6.24 2.58 -52.25
C SER A 60 -5.12 3.37 -51.58
N SER A 61 -5.13 4.71 -51.68
CA SER A 61 -4.11 5.56 -51.05
C SER A 61 -4.20 5.59 -49.52
N ASN A 62 -5.40 5.36 -48.96
CA ASN A 62 -5.62 5.32 -47.51
C ASN A 62 -5.62 3.88 -46.93
N TYR A 63 -5.35 2.86 -47.74
CA TYR A 63 -5.21 1.48 -47.25
C TYR A 63 -3.80 1.22 -46.71
N SER A 64 -3.72 0.91 -45.42
CA SER A 64 -2.52 0.58 -44.66
C SER A 64 -2.48 -0.89 -44.19
N ALA A 65 -3.54 -1.66 -44.41
CA ALA A 65 -3.66 -3.08 -44.08
C ALA A 65 -3.44 -3.40 -42.59
N LEU A 66 -3.84 -2.49 -41.68
CA LEU A 66 -3.56 -2.64 -40.25
C LEU A 66 -4.24 -3.90 -39.69
N ALA A 67 -5.51 -4.11 -40.00
CA ALA A 67 -6.27 -5.27 -39.54
C ALA A 67 -5.68 -6.59 -40.02
N GLN A 68 -5.30 -6.69 -41.30
CA GLN A 68 -4.67 -7.90 -41.84
C GLN A 68 -3.28 -8.14 -41.23
N THR A 69 -2.52 -7.07 -41.00
CA THR A 69 -1.19 -7.17 -40.37
C THR A 69 -1.33 -7.66 -38.93
N CYS A 70 -2.33 -7.20 -38.18
CA CYS A 70 -2.66 -7.71 -36.85
C CYS A 70 -3.02 -9.20 -36.88
N ASN A 71 -3.86 -9.64 -37.84
CA ASN A 71 -4.21 -11.06 -37.99
C ASN A 71 -2.97 -11.92 -38.28
N LEU A 72 -2.10 -11.48 -39.19
CA LEU A 72 -0.87 -12.20 -39.52
C LEU A 72 0.08 -12.31 -38.32
N ILE A 73 0.22 -11.24 -37.53
CA ILE A 73 1.00 -11.27 -36.28
C ILE A 73 0.34 -12.23 -35.26
N GLY A 74 -1.00 -12.26 -35.20
CA GLY A 74 -1.76 -13.20 -34.39
C GLY A 74 -1.49 -14.65 -34.77
N ASP A 75 -1.52 -14.97 -36.06
CA ASP A 75 -1.23 -16.31 -36.59
C ASP A 75 0.22 -16.72 -36.25
N TRP A 76 1.18 -15.81 -36.41
CA TRP A 76 2.57 -16.07 -36.02
C TRP A 76 2.75 -16.29 -34.52
N LEU A 77 1.99 -15.58 -33.69
CA LEU A 77 1.99 -15.81 -32.24
C LEU A 77 1.42 -17.19 -31.91
N ALA A 78 0.31 -17.58 -32.54
CA ALA A 78 -0.32 -18.89 -32.36
C ALA A 78 0.61 -20.04 -32.75
N ASP A 79 1.34 -19.91 -33.87
CA ASP A 79 2.32 -20.90 -34.31
C ASP A 79 3.54 -21.03 -33.36
N LEU A 80 3.76 -20.02 -32.52
CA LEU A 80 4.84 -19.93 -31.55
C LEU A 80 4.39 -20.21 -30.11
N GLU A 81 3.10 -20.48 -29.87
CA GLU A 81 2.58 -20.79 -28.54
C GLU A 81 3.27 -22.02 -27.94
N LEU A 82 3.80 -21.84 -26.72
CA LEU A 82 4.38 -22.94 -25.96
C LEU A 82 3.23 -23.74 -25.33
N ASP A 83 3.09 -25.02 -25.66
CA ASP A 83 2.20 -25.94 -24.94
C ASP A 83 2.39 -25.75 -23.43
N GLU A 84 1.31 -25.49 -22.68
CA GLU A 84 1.38 -25.30 -21.23
C GLU A 84 2.12 -26.47 -20.59
N VAL A 85 3.20 -26.18 -19.86
CA VAL A 85 3.94 -27.19 -19.10
C VAL A 85 2.95 -27.90 -18.17
N PRO A 86 2.68 -29.21 -18.35
CA PRO A 86 1.79 -29.93 -17.44
C PRO A 86 2.37 -29.89 -16.04
N LYS A 87 1.52 -29.53 -15.06
CA LYS A 87 1.86 -29.47 -13.62
C LYS A 87 2.77 -30.65 -13.24
N PRO A 88 3.86 -30.42 -12.47
CA PRO A 88 4.81 -31.47 -12.15
C PRO A 88 4.12 -32.63 -11.43
N LYS A 89 4.07 -33.80 -12.06
CA LYS A 89 3.74 -35.06 -11.36
C LYS A 89 4.81 -35.29 -10.30
N LYS A 90 4.37 -35.65 -9.09
CA LYS A 90 5.20 -35.95 -7.91
C LYS A 90 6.42 -36.82 -8.28
N PRO A 91 7.57 -36.65 -7.60
CA PRO A 91 8.83 -37.24 -8.03
C PRO A 91 8.79 -38.77 -7.90
N GLY A 92 8.62 -39.45 -9.03
CA GLY A 92 8.96 -40.85 -9.20
C GLY A 92 10.46 -40.98 -9.42
N ARG A 93 11.13 -41.78 -8.59
CA ARG A 93 12.55 -42.15 -8.71
C ARG A 93 12.86 -42.62 -10.15
N GLY A 94 13.62 -41.85 -10.91
CA GLY A 94 14.02 -42.24 -12.26
C GLY A 94 15.16 -41.38 -12.82
N ARG A 95 16.36 -41.98 -12.84
CA ARG A 95 17.54 -41.78 -13.71
C ARG A 95 17.72 -40.41 -14.44
N ARG A 96 18.83 -39.71 -14.15
CA ARG A 96 19.34 -38.54 -14.91
C ARG A 96 19.45 -38.85 -16.41
N PRO A 97 18.95 -37.99 -17.32
CA PRO A 97 19.35 -38.05 -18.72
C PRO A 97 20.74 -37.40 -18.88
N LYS A 98 21.55 -37.96 -19.79
CA LYS A 98 22.85 -37.42 -20.21
C LYS A 98 22.63 -36.17 -21.05
N ASN A 99 23.51 -35.17 -20.88
CA ASN A 99 23.63 -34.00 -21.75
C ASN A 99 23.71 -34.45 -23.22
N ALA A 100 22.63 -34.24 -23.97
CA ALA A 100 22.65 -34.18 -25.42
C ALA A 100 22.48 -32.71 -25.78
N GLN A 101 23.53 -32.10 -26.32
CA GLN A 101 23.39 -30.86 -27.09
C GLN A 101 22.53 -31.20 -28.31
N PRO A 102 21.45 -30.47 -28.59
CA PRO A 102 20.76 -30.65 -29.85
C PRO A 102 21.60 -29.96 -30.92
N ASP A 103 22.14 -30.75 -31.86
CA ASP A 103 22.54 -30.26 -33.16
C ASP A 103 21.27 -29.68 -33.82
N ALA A 104 21.08 -28.37 -33.69
CA ALA A 104 19.95 -27.66 -34.27
C ALA A 104 20.15 -27.60 -35.79
N ASP A 105 19.29 -28.34 -36.51
CA ASP A 105 19.15 -28.20 -37.96
C ASP A 105 18.79 -26.74 -38.29
N PRO A 106 19.64 -25.99 -39.02
CA PRO A 106 19.42 -24.57 -39.31
C PRO A 106 18.19 -24.30 -40.19
N ASN A 107 17.56 -25.35 -40.76
CA ASN A 107 16.35 -25.25 -41.58
C ASN A 107 15.10 -25.88 -40.91
N ALA A 108 15.17 -26.29 -39.65
CA ALA A 108 13.97 -26.72 -38.94
C ALA A 108 13.03 -25.51 -38.73
N PRO A 109 11.70 -25.66 -38.96
CA PRO A 109 10.75 -24.58 -38.73
C PRO A 109 10.84 -24.10 -37.28
N PHE A 110 10.90 -22.78 -37.08
CA PHE A 110 10.95 -22.14 -35.77
C PHE A 110 9.66 -22.41 -34.99
N LYS A 111 9.57 -23.56 -34.33
CA LYS A 111 8.48 -23.90 -33.41
C LYS A 111 9.00 -23.90 -31.98
N ASN A 112 8.21 -23.36 -31.06
CA ASN A 112 8.46 -23.39 -29.62
C ASN A 112 9.75 -22.70 -29.16
N CYS A 113 10.14 -21.59 -29.81
CA CYS A 113 11.29 -20.80 -29.39
C CYS A 113 10.86 -19.71 -28.39
N GLU A 114 11.08 -19.95 -27.09
CA GLU A 114 10.73 -19.04 -26.00
C GLU A 114 11.31 -17.63 -26.19
N ALA A 115 12.54 -17.52 -26.69
CA ALA A 115 13.20 -16.24 -26.97
C ALA A 115 12.47 -15.44 -28.06
N VAL A 116 12.01 -16.10 -29.13
CA VAL A 116 11.28 -15.45 -30.23
C VAL A 116 9.89 -15.03 -29.76
N HIS A 117 9.18 -15.91 -29.06
CA HIS A 117 7.87 -15.59 -28.48
C HIS A 117 7.95 -14.39 -27.52
N SER A 118 8.92 -14.37 -26.60
CA SER A 118 9.10 -13.24 -25.68
C SER A 118 9.43 -11.91 -26.39
N SER A 119 10.26 -11.95 -27.44
CA SER A 119 10.61 -10.78 -28.24
C SER A 119 9.40 -10.23 -29.01
N LEU A 120 8.59 -11.13 -29.58
CA LEU A 120 7.39 -10.77 -30.32
C LEU A 120 6.33 -10.17 -29.40
N VAL A 121 6.05 -10.81 -28.25
CA VAL A 121 5.14 -10.27 -27.21
C VAL A 121 5.62 -8.91 -26.72
N SER A 122 6.93 -8.73 -26.48
CA SER A 122 7.48 -7.43 -26.08
C SER A 122 7.32 -6.37 -27.16
N SER A 123 7.51 -6.73 -28.42
CA SER A 123 7.38 -5.82 -29.56
C SER A 123 5.91 -5.41 -29.77
N ALA A 124 5.00 -6.38 -29.72
CA ALA A 124 3.56 -6.15 -29.79
C ALA A 124 3.07 -5.28 -28.64
N SER A 125 3.50 -5.58 -27.41
CA SER A 125 3.21 -4.75 -26.22
C SER A 125 3.66 -3.30 -26.42
N THR A 126 4.84 -3.08 -27.01
CA THR A 126 5.37 -1.73 -27.28
C THR A 126 4.54 -1.01 -28.35
N LEU A 127 4.12 -1.72 -29.39
CA LEU A 127 3.26 -1.16 -30.45
C LEU A 127 1.90 -0.75 -29.89
N VAL A 128 1.27 -1.62 -29.10
CA VAL A 128 0.00 -1.31 -28.42
C VAL A 128 0.17 -0.08 -27.54
N SER A 129 1.20 0.00 -26.69
CA SER A 129 1.42 1.19 -25.85
C SER A 129 1.62 2.49 -26.63
N ARG A 130 2.21 2.45 -27.83
CA ARG A 130 2.45 3.65 -28.64
C ARG A 130 1.22 4.17 -29.37
N HIS A 131 0.35 3.26 -29.80
CA HIS A 131 -0.81 3.58 -30.64
C HIS A 131 -2.15 3.44 -29.92
N PHE A 132 -2.14 3.18 -28.61
CA PHE A 132 -3.35 3.07 -27.82
C PHE A 132 -4.14 4.37 -27.81
N SER A 133 -5.41 4.30 -28.20
CA SER A 133 -6.36 5.42 -28.15
C SER A 133 -7.49 5.10 -27.19
N THR A 134 -7.64 5.92 -26.15
CA THR A 134 -8.69 5.77 -25.14
C THR A 134 -10.08 5.93 -25.74
N GLU A 135 -10.26 6.90 -26.65
CA GLU A 135 -11.55 7.22 -27.26
C GLU A 135 -12.07 6.08 -28.15
N ILE A 136 -11.17 5.45 -28.92
CA ILE A 136 -11.55 4.33 -29.80
C ILE A 136 -11.87 3.10 -28.95
N MET A 137 -11.04 2.81 -27.95
CA MET A 137 -11.24 1.66 -27.06
C MET A 137 -12.55 1.76 -26.29
N ASP A 138 -12.87 2.93 -25.73
CA ASP A 138 -14.11 3.13 -24.99
C ASP A 138 -15.34 3.09 -25.92
N LYS A 139 -15.25 3.62 -27.16
CA LYS A 139 -16.31 3.46 -28.17
C LYS A 139 -16.59 1.99 -28.50
N ILE A 140 -15.55 1.18 -28.71
CA ILE A 140 -15.70 -0.27 -28.96
C ILE A 140 -16.37 -0.94 -27.75
N PHE A 141 -15.95 -0.57 -26.55
CA PHE A 141 -16.51 -1.11 -25.31
C PHE A 141 -17.98 -0.73 -25.09
N GLU A 142 -18.38 0.49 -25.45
CA GLU A 142 -19.75 0.98 -25.31
C GLU A 142 -20.71 0.45 -26.40
N THR A 143 -20.22 0.30 -27.63
CA THR A 143 -21.08 -0.02 -28.79
C THR A 143 -21.38 -1.52 -28.89
N ASP A 144 -20.44 -2.39 -28.48
CA ASP A 144 -20.54 -3.85 -28.61
C ASP A 144 -20.16 -4.57 -27.29
N ALA A 145 -20.92 -4.35 -26.22
CA ALA A 145 -20.62 -4.93 -24.91
C ALA A 145 -20.59 -6.48 -24.89
N GLU A 146 -21.39 -7.15 -25.73
CA GLU A 146 -21.45 -8.63 -25.80
C GLU A 146 -20.31 -9.24 -26.63
N VAL A 147 -19.95 -8.69 -27.80
CA VAL A 147 -18.92 -9.27 -28.69
C VAL A 147 -17.53 -8.67 -28.43
N GLY A 148 -17.47 -7.40 -28.03
CA GLY A 148 -16.23 -6.65 -27.83
C GLY A 148 -15.43 -7.03 -26.59
N THR A 149 -15.96 -7.89 -25.71
CA THR A 149 -15.32 -8.28 -24.43
C THR A 149 -15.04 -9.77 -24.26
N GLU A 150 -15.47 -10.64 -25.18
CA GLU A 150 -15.30 -12.10 -25.05
C GLU A 150 -13.83 -12.55 -25.09
N TRP A 151 -12.97 -11.78 -25.77
CA TRP A 151 -11.53 -12.04 -25.85
C TRP A 151 -10.79 -11.66 -24.57
N LEU A 152 -11.37 -10.79 -23.72
CA LEU A 152 -10.70 -10.29 -22.51
C LEU A 152 -10.35 -11.40 -21.51
N PRO A 153 -11.26 -12.34 -21.17
CA PRO A 153 -10.92 -13.50 -20.33
C PRO A 153 -9.73 -14.32 -20.85
N GLN A 154 -9.60 -14.49 -22.17
CA GLN A 154 -8.48 -15.21 -22.77
C GLN A 154 -7.19 -14.40 -22.66
N LEU A 155 -7.25 -13.09 -22.93
CA LEU A 155 -6.11 -12.18 -22.83
C LEU A 155 -5.51 -12.19 -21.41
N ILE A 156 -6.35 -12.10 -20.37
CA ILE A 156 -5.91 -12.01 -18.98
C ILE A 156 -5.31 -13.32 -18.45
N THR A 157 -5.39 -14.43 -19.18
CA THR A 157 -4.74 -15.70 -18.81
C THR A 157 -3.21 -15.55 -18.83
N ASN A 158 -2.68 -14.72 -19.73
CA ASN A 158 -1.25 -14.51 -19.88
C ASN A 158 -0.74 -13.35 -18.99
N LYS A 159 0.32 -13.62 -18.21
CA LYS A 159 0.95 -12.66 -17.31
C LYS A 159 1.50 -11.41 -18.02
N SER A 160 2.05 -11.55 -19.23
CA SER A 160 2.63 -10.44 -19.98
C SER A 160 1.56 -9.43 -20.40
N TRP A 161 0.39 -9.92 -20.83
CA TRP A 161 -0.73 -9.06 -21.20
C TRP A 161 -1.40 -8.41 -19.99
N ARG A 162 -1.51 -9.11 -18.86
CA ARG A 162 -1.95 -8.48 -17.59
C ARG A 162 -1.06 -7.29 -17.21
N LYS A 163 0.26 -7.44 -17.34
CA LYS A 163 1.21 -6.35 -17.08
C LYS A 163 0.96 -5.15 -18.02
N LEU A 164 0.77 -5.39 -19.32
CA LEU A 164 0.45 -4.35 -20.29
C LEU A 164 -0.83 -3.59 -19.92
N VAL A 165 -1.88 -4.30 -19.49
CA VAL A 165 -3.14 -3.68 -19.02
C VAL A 165 -2.89 -2.76 -17.82
N TYR A 166 -2.07 -3.19 -16.85
CA TYR A 166 -1.70 -2.33 -15.72
C TYR A 166 -0.94 -1.09 -16.18
N ASP A 167 0.07 -1.25 -17.03
CA ASP A 167 0.90 -0.14 -17.54
C ASP A 167 0.03 0.88 -18.32
N LEU A 168 -0.91 0.40 -19.15
CA LEU A 168 -1.86 1.26 -19.88
C LEU A 168 -2.85 1.96 -18.95
N SER A 169 -3.38 1.25 -17.94
CA SER A 169 -4.32 1.84 -16.97
C SER A 169 -3.70 2.95 -16.12
N GLU A 170 -2.37 2.88 -15.91
CA GLU A 170 -1.62 3.93 -15.21
C GLU A 170 -1.45 5.17 -16.09
N GLN A 171 -1.16 4.97 -17.38
CA GLN A 171 -1.02 6.03 -18.38
C GLN A 171 -2.36 6.69 -18.76
N HIS A 172 -3.45 5.92 -18.75
CA HIS A 172 -4.79 6.37 -19.16
C HIS A 172 -5.85 6.11 -18.08
N PRO A 173 -5.84 6.89 -16.97
CA PRO A 173 -6.71 6.66 -15.80
C PRO A 173 -8.22 6.73 -16.05
N GLN A 174 -8.64 7.45 -17.10
CA GLN A 174 -10.04 7.76 -17.37
C GLN A 174 -10.70 6.77 -18.34
N CYS A 175 -9.93 5.83 -18.89
CA CYS A 175 -10.45 4.83 -19.83
C CYS A 175 -11.32 3.81 -19.10
N LEU A 176 -12.58 3.69 -19.54
CA LEU A 176 -13.57 2.79 -18.95
C LEU A 176 -13.21 1.33 -19.24
N ALA A 177 -12.79 1.02 -20.46
CA ALA A 177 -12.40 -0.32 -20.85
C ALA A 177 -11.21 -0.84 -20.03
N LEU A 178 -10.17 -0.03 -19.82
CA LEU A 178 -9.02 -0.41 -18.99
C LEU A 178 -9.43 -0.59 -17.52
N THR A 179 -10.31 0.27 -17.00
CA THR A 179 -10.87 0.14 -15.65
C THR A 179 -11.58 -1.22 -15.48
N PHE A 180 -12.37 -1.63 -16.48
CA PHE A 180 -13.03 -2.93 -16.51
C PHE A 180 -12.05 -4.10 -16.62
N CYS A 181 -11.03 -4.00 -17.47
CA CYS A 181 -10.00 -5.04 -17.61
C CYS A 181 -9.25 -5.29 -16.29
N VAL A 182 -8.86 -4.24 -15.57
CA VAL A 182 -8.18 -4.40 -14.26
C VAL A 182 -9.13 -5.08 -13.25
N LYS A 183 -10.42 -4.77 -13.29
CA LYS A 183 -11.43 -5.46 -12.47
C LYS A 183 -11.54 -6.95 -12.81
N LEU A 184 -11.61 -7.32 -14.09
CA LEU A 184 -11.61 -8.73 -14.52
C LEU A 184 -10.35 -9.48 -14.05
N ILE A 185 -9.19 -8.85 -14.15
CA ILE A 185 -7.92 -9.44 -13.67
C ILE A 185 -7.96 -9.67 -12.15
N SER A 186 -8.53 -8.72 -11.40
CA SER A 186 -8.72 -8.82 -9.95
C SER A 186 -9.69 -9.96 -9.60
N ASP A 187 -10.83 -10.07 -10.30
CA ASP A 187 -11.85 -11.10 -10.07
C ASP A 187 -11.33 -12.52 -10.41
N ALA A 188 -10.40 -12.62 -11.37
CA ALA A 188 -9.68 -13.85 -11.69
C ALA A 188 -8.61 -14.25 -10.64
N GLY A 189 -8.36 -13.40 -9.62
CA GLY A 189 -7.45 -13.70 -8.51
C GLY A 189 -5.99 -13.27 -8.71
N PHE A 190 -5.68 -12.49 -9.74
CA PHE A 190 -4.31 -12.01 -10.02
C PHE A 190 -3.96 -10.68 -9.33
N GLN A 191 -4.63 -10.38 -8.21
CA GLN A 191 -4.48 -9.11 -7.45
C GLN A 191 -3.05 -8.86 -6.97
N HIS A 192 -2.30 -9.92 -6.67
CA HIS A 192 -0.90 -9.86 -6.22
C HIS A 192 0.08 -9.37 -7.31
N GLU A 193 -0.34 -9.33 -8.58
CA GLU A 193 0.48 -8.86 -9.69
C GLU A 193 0.37 -7.36 -9.93
N ILE A 194 -0.58 -6.68 -9.27
CA ILE A 194 -0.77 -5.24 -9.37
C ILE A 194 0.41 -4.55 -8.67
N SER A 195 1.45 -4.26 -9.44
CA SER A 195 2.66 -3.60 -8.95
C SER A 195 2.41 -2.13 -8.62
N SER A 196 1.54 -1.44 -9.37
CA SER A 196 1.19 -0.03 -9.11
C SER A 196 0.02 0.08 -8.13
N VAL A 197 0.31 0.47 -6.88
CA VAL A 197 -0.73 0.79 -5.88
C VAL A 197 -1.65 1.92 -6.37
N ASN A 198 -1.14 2.78 -7.26
CA ASN A 198 -1.87 3.92 -7.78
C ASN A 198 -3.10 3.49 -8.59
N THR A 199 -2.96 2.46 -9.42
CA THR A 199 -4.08 1.88 -10.18
C THR A 199 -5.10 1.23 -9.23
N ALA A 200 -4.63 0.47 -8.23
CA ALA A 200 -5.51 -0.19 -7.28
C ALA A 200 -6.29 0.81 -6.41
N ALA A 201 -5.64 1.85 -5.89
CA ALA A 201 -6.22 2.83 -4.97
C ALA A 201 -7.40 3.62 -5.55
N ARG A 202 -7.53 3.69 -6.88
CA ARG A 202 -8.64 4.39 -7.56
C ARG A 202 -9.94 3.61 -7.55
N GLN A 203 -9.88 2.28 -7.47
CA GLN A 203 -11.05 1.42 -7.45
C GLN A 203 -11.12 0.69 -6.11
N LEU A 204 -12.14 0.99 -5.31
CA LEU A 204 -12.25 0.46 -3.95
C LEU A 204 -12.20 -1.08 -3.92
N ASP A 205 -12.92 -1.76 -4.81
CA ASP A 205 -12.98 -3.23 -4.89
C ASP A 205 -11.58 -3.84 -5.09
N ILE A 206 -10.79 -3.26 -6.01
CA ILE A 206 -9.44 -3.71 -6.33
C ILE A 206 -8.49 -3.42 -5.16
N PHE A 207 -8.56 -2.22 -4.59
CA PHE A 207 -7.79 -1.87 -3.41
C PHE A 207 -8.09 -2.81 -2.23
N CYS A 208 -9.35 -3.13 -1.98
CA CYS A 208 -9.76 -4.09 -0.95
C CYS A 208 -9.12 -5.46 -1.18
N GLY A 209 -9.14 -5.96 -2.42
CA GLY A 209 -8.49 -7.24 -2.77
C GLY A 209 -6.99 -7.24 -2.47
N VAL A 210 -6.27 -6.22 -2.94
CA VAL A 210 -4.83 -6.06 -2.69
C VAL A 210 -4.55 -5.94 -1.18
N LEU A 211 -5.32 -5.12 -0.46
CA LEU A 211 -5.16 -4.93 0.99
C LEU A 211 -5.40 -6.23 1.77
N ILE A 212 -6.44 -7.00 1.42
CA ILE A 212 -6.73 -8.30 2.05
C ILE A 212 -5.55 -9.25 1.83
N ALA A 213 -5.05 -9.38 0.59
CA ALA A 213 -3.92 -10.24 0.29
C ALA A 213 -2.66 -9.84 1.07
N SER A 214 -2.37 -8.54 1.18
CA SER A 214 -1.25 -8.02 1.99
C SER A 214 -1.44 -8.29 3.48
N LEU A 215 -2.65 -8.09 4.02
CA LEU A 215 -2.95 -8.36 5.43
C LEU A 215 -2.88 -9.85 5.76
N ASP A 216 -3.40 -10.73 4.92
CA ASP A 216 -3.36 -12.18 5.11
C ASP A 216 -1.91 -12.70 5.13
N SER A 217 -1.09 -12.23 4.19
CA SER A 217 0.35 -12.51 4.15
C SER A 217 1.04 -12.06 5.43
N LEU A 218 0.79 -10.80 5.85
CA LEU A 218 1.40 -10.24 7.05
C LEU A 218 0.96 -10.96 8.33
N LEU A 219 -0.34 -11.25 8.48
CA LEU A 219 -0.88 -11.94 9.66
C LEU A 219 -0.36 -13.38 9.76
N SER A 220 -0.21 -14.07 8.62
CA SER A 220 0.43 -15.39 8.56
C SER A 220 1.88 -15.34 9.08
N GLU A 221 2.66 -14.35 8.66
CA GLU A 221 4.04 -14.18 9.16
C GLU A 221 4.08 -13.66 10.61
N HIS A 222 3.12 -12.85 11.03
CA HIS A 222 3.02 -12.34 12.41
C HIS A 222 2.89 -13.50 13.42
N ASN A 223 2.27 -14.61 13.05
CA ASN A 223 2.19 -15.81 13.90
C ASN A 223 3.56 -16.44 14.20
N LYS A 224 4.56 -16.21 13.35
CA LYS A 224 5.95 -16.67 13.56
C LYS A 224 6.77 -15.72 14.42
N GLY A 225 6.23 -14.53 14.71
CA GLY A 225 6.86 -13.48 15.49
C GLY A 225 7.23 -12.25 14.64
N PRO A 226 6.94 -11.02 15.11
CA PRO A 226 7.41 -9.80 14.47
C PRO A 226 8.95 -9.69 14.53
N GLY A 227 9.56 -8.97 13.58
CA GLY A 227 11.02 -8.79 13.50
C GLY A 227 11.77 -9.85 12.70
N THR A 228 11.09 -10.86 12.16
CA THR A 228 11.70 -11.81 11.21
C THR A 228 11.85 -11.18 9.83
N ALA A 229 12.85 -11.58 9.05
CA ALA A 229 13.07 -11.02 7.71
C ALA A 229 11.86 -11.20 6.76
N THR A 230 11.10 -12.29 6.92
CA THR A 230 9.87 -12.52 6.15
C THR A 230 8.73 -11.62 6.61
N TYR A 231 8.59 -11.41 7.93
CA TYR A 231 7.64 -10.44 8.48
C TYR A 231 7.95 -9.01 8.01
N GLU A 232 9.20 -8.56 8.12
CA GLU A 232 9.59 -7.20 7.71
C GLU A 232 9.30 -6.98 6.22
N LYS A 233 9.60 -7.97 5.36
CA LYS A 233 9.26 -7.90 3.94
C LYS A 233 7.75 -7.81 3.69
N ALA A 234 6.95 -8.60 4.40
CA ALA A 234 5.48 -8.54 4.30
C ALA A 234 4.92 -7.21 4.85
N PHE A 235 5.55 -6.67 5.89
CA PHE A 235 5.17 -5.40 6.51
C PHE A 235 5.50 -4.22 5.60
N ASP A 236 6.66 -4.21 4.95
CA ASP A 236 7.04 -3.20 3.95
C ASP A 236 6.07 -3.18 2.78
N GLU A 237 5.60 -4.36 2.35
CA GLU A 237 4.57 -4.48 1.31
C GLU A 237 3.23 -3.89 1.78
N LEU A 238 2.82 -4.14 3.03
CA LEU A 238 1.63 -3.49 3.59
C LEU A 238 1.80 -1.97 3.69
N VAL A 239 2.97 -1.47 4.13
CA VAL A 239 3.26 -0.03 4.17
C VAL A 239 3.16 0.58 2.77
N ARG A 240 3.66 -0.11 1.75
CA ARG A 240 3.57 0.33 0.35
C ARG A 240 2.10 0.48 -0.10
N VAL A 241 1.25 -0.48 0.21
CA VAL A 241 -0.17 -0.49 -0.17
C VAL A 241 -1.00 0.48 0.68
N ALA A 242 -0.96 0.31 2.00
CA ALA A 242 -1.79 1.03 2.95
C ALA A 242 -1.42 2.51 3.07
N CYS A 243 -0.15 2.86 2.89
CA CYS A 243 0.34 4.24 3.05
C CYS A 243 0.61 4.95 1.72
N HIS A 244 0.02 4.49 0.61
CA HIS A 244 0.11 5.15 -0.70
C HIS A 244 -0.50 6.56 -0.70
N SER A 245 -1.63 6.74 0.00
CA SER A 245 -2.32 8.02 0.14
C SER A 245 -2.95 8.16 1.53
N GLU A 246 -3.40 9.38 1.89
CA GLU A 246 -4.08 9.60 3.18
C GLU A 246 -5.39 8.80 3.29
N HIS A 247 -6.13 8.65 2.19
CA HIS A 247 -7.40 7.94 2.19
C HIS A 247 -7.22 6.42 2.28
N THR A 248 -6.20 5.84 1.62
CA THR A 248 -5.91 4.41 1.77
C THR A 248 -5.42 4.09 3.18
N TYR A 249 -4.65 5.01 3.79
CA TYR A 249 -4.21 4.88 5.18
C TYR A 249 -5.40 4.95 6.15
N LEU A 250 -6.25 5.97 6.02
CA LEU A 250 -7.46 6.11 6.84
C LEU A 250 -8.36 4.88 6.72
N TYR A 251 -8.58 4.39 5.49
CA TYR A 251 -9.38 3.19 5.26
C TYR A 251 -8.78 1.96 5.95
N THR A 252 -7.47 1.73 5.77
CA THR A 252 -6.77 0.60 6.39
C THR A 252 -6.82 0.67 7.92
N GLN A 253 -6.53 1.83 8.50
CA GLN A 253 -6.61 2.04 9.96
C GLN A 253 -8.03 1.82 10.49
N THR A 254 -9.05 2.24 9.73
CA THR A 254 -10.45 2.00 10.09
C THR A 254 -10.77 0.51 10.14
N ILE A 255 -10.35 -0.25 9.13
CA ILE A 255 -10.50 -1.72 9.11
C ILE A 255 -9.80 -2.34 10.32
N LEU A 256 -8.54 -2.00 10.56
CA LEU A 256 -7.79 -2.53 11.70
C LEU A 256 -8.49 -2.21 13.03
N LYS A 257 -9.01 -0.99 13.22
CA LYS A 257 -9.79 -0.61 14.40
C LYS A 257 -11.09 -1.41 14.54
N VAL A 258 -11.79 -1.71 13.45
CA VAL A 258 -12.97 -2.58 13.47
C VAL A 258 -12.59 -4.00 13.88
N MET A 259 -11.50 -4.54 13.34
CA MET A 259 -10.97 -5.86 13.71
C MET A 259 -10.57 -5.94 15.19
N ILE A 260 -9.91 -4.89 15.71
CA ILE A 260 -9.55 -4.77 17.13
C ILE A 260 -10.79 -4.78 18.04
N ARG A 261 -11.91 -4.19 17.59
CA ARG A 261 -13.16 -4.12 18.38
C ARG A 261 -13.97 -5.41 18.31
N LYS A 262 -13.94 -6.13 17.19
CA LYS A 262 -14.73 -7.35 16.96
C LYS A 262 -14.07 -8.63 17.47
N ASN A 263 -12.75 -8.61 17.64
CA ASN A 263 -11.97 -9.79 17.96
C ASN A 263 -11.31 -9.63 19.33
N ASP A 264 -10.96 -10.76 19.95
CA ASP A 264 -10.23 -10.82 21.22
C ASP A 264 -8.93 -11.63 21.08
N GLY A 265 -8.11 -11.62 22.14
CA GLY A 265 -6.89 -12.42 22.22
C GLY A 265 -5.84 -12.03 21.17
N MET A 266 -5.26 -13.03 20.51
CA MET A 266 -4.12 -12.86 19.61
C MET A 266 -4.44 -12.00 18.38
N ILE A 267 -5.63 -12.15 17.79
CA ILE A 267 -6.01 -11.39 16.60
C ILE A 267 -6.11 -9.90 16.93
N ARG A 268 -6.75 -9.56 18.05
CA ARG A 268 -6.83 -8.19 18.56
C ARG A 268 -5.44 -7.59 18.77
N ALA A 269 -4.55 -8.35 19.41
CA ALA A 269 -3.19 -7.91 19.68
C ALA A 269 -2.39 -7.70 18.39
N ALA A 270 -2.48 -8.61 17.41
CA ALA A 270 -1.81 -8.50 16.12
C ALA A 270 -2.31 -7.29 15.32
N CYS A 271 -3.63 -7.10 15.20
CA CYS A 271 -4.18 -5.93 14.50
C CYS A 271 -3.80 -4.61 15.19
N ALA A 272 -3.79 -4.56 16.53
CA ALA A 272 -3.33 -3.38 17.27
C ALA A 272 -1.84 -3.12 17.07
N HIS A 273 -1.02 -4.17 17.04
CA HIS A 273 0.41 -4.07 16.73
C HIS A 273 0.63 -3.53 15.33
N ILE A 274 -0.03 -4.09 14.30
CA ILE A 274 0.08 -3.65 12.91
C ILE A 274 -0.38 -2.19 12.75
N ALA A 275 -1.51 -1.81 13.36
CA ALA A 275 -2.00 -0.43 13.32
C ALA A 275 -0.99 0.58 13.88
N ASN A 276 -0.37 0.24 15.02
CA ASN A 276 0.68 1.05 15.64
C ASN A 276 1.98 1.05 14.83
N ALA A 277 2.36 -0.09 14.24
CA ALA A 277 3.55 -0.22 13.41
C ALA A 277 3.43 0.62 12.12
N LEU A 278 2.28 0.58 11.44
CA LEU A 278 2.00 1.40 10.25
C LEU A 278 2.18 2.89 10.55
N ARG A 279 1.61 3.33 11.67
CA ARG A 279 1.77 4.70 12.14
C ARG A 279 3.23 5.03 12.46
N GLY A 280 3.95 4.11 13.11
CA GLY A 280 5.38 4.24 13.37
C GLY A 280 6.20 4.36 12.08
N ALA A 281 5.86 3.62 11.02
CA ALA A 281 6.50 3.70 9.73
C ALA A 281 6.31 5.07 9.06
N LEU A 282 5.09 5.62 9.12
CA LEU A 282 4.81 6.97 8.60
C LEU A 282 5.48 8.07 9.42
N PHE A 283 5.49 7.92 10.75
CA PHE A 283 6.23 8.83 11.62
C PHE A 283 7.73 8.80 11.30
N LYS A 284 8.34 7.64 11.04
CA LYS A 284 9.75 7.58 10.59
C LYS A 284 9.98 8.32 9.26
N LYS A 285 8.99 8.36 8.37
CA LYS A 285 9.00 9.10 7.08
C LYS A 285 8.62 10.58 7.19
N GLU A 286 8.51 11.13 8.40
CA GLU A 286 8.14 12.53 8.65
C GLU A 286 6.73 12.93 8.20
N GLN A 287 5.86 11.94 7.99
CA GLN A 287 4.45 12.18 7.71
C GLN A 287 3.65 12.29 9.00
N ASN A 288 2.79 13.30 9.07
CA ASN A 288 1.96 13.57 10.24
C ASN A 288 0.55 12.98 10.09
N THR A 289 0.28 11.89 10.79
CA THR A 289 -1.03 11.22 10.80
C THR A 289 -1.89 11.58 12.02
N SER A 290 -1.40 12.43 12.92
CA SER A 290 -2.01 12.65 14.24
C SER A 290 -3.47 13.07 14.19
N SER A 291 -3.87 13.89 13.20
CA SER A 291 -5.27 14.28 12.97
C SER A 291 -6.17 13.09 12.65
N ILE A 292 -5.70 12.18 11.80
CA ILE A 292 -6.42 10.97 11.40
C ILE A 292 -6.57 10.03 12.60
N ASP A 293 -5.47 9.77 13.31
CA ASP A 293 -5.47 8.84 14.43
C ASP A 293 -6.32 9.34 15.61
N LEU A 294 -6.31 10.65 15.88
CA LEU A 294 -7.17 11.27 16.89
C LEU A 294 -8.64 11.25 16.48
N PHE A 295 -8.95 11.42 15.19
CA PHE A 295 -10.31 11.29 14.68
C PHE A 295 -10.84 9.87 14.88
N LEU A 296 -10.05 8.84 14.55
CA LEU A 296 -10.42 7.43 14.74
C LEU A 296 -10.58 7.04 16.22
N LEU A 297 -9.96 7.80 17.12
CA LEU A 297 -10.08 7.62 18.56
C LEU A 297 -11.35 8.23 19.15
N GLN A 298 -11.99 9.19 18.47
CA GLN A 298 -13.24 9.78 18.92
C GLN A 298 -14.35 8.73 18.95
N SER A 299 -15.22 8.81 19.95
CA SER A 299 -16.50 8.09 19.93
C SER A 299 -17.64 9.05 20.29
N PRO A 300 -18.88 8.77 19.86
CA PRO A 300 -20.03 9.63 20.17
C PRO A 300 -20.22 9.84 21.67
N GLU A 301 -19.97 8.79 22.44
CA GLU A 301 -20.14 8.71 23.90
C GLU A 301 -18.93 9.29 24.66
N ASP A 302 -17.72 9.13 24.12
CA ASP A 302 -16.47 9.60 24.72
C ASP A 302 -15.73 10.52 23.76
N ARG A 303 -16.06 11.81 23.83
CA ARG A 303 -15.35 12.86 23.10
C ARG A 303 -14.08 13.25 23.83
N ILE A 304 -12.98 13.33 23.10
CA ILE A 304 -11.72 13.81 23.64
C ILE A 304 -11.80 15.34 23.74
N PRO A 305 -11.49 15.94 24.91
CA PRO A 305 -11.44 17.39 25.05
C PRO A 305 -10.52 18.04 24.02
N GLN A 306 -10.95 19.16 23.43
CA GLN A 306 -10.21 19.83 22.35
C GLN A 306 -8.79 20.22 22.76
N ASN A 307 -8.60 20.69 23.99
CA ASN A 307 -7.28 21.01 24.53
C ASN A 307 -6.37 19.77 24.65
N ALA A 308 -6.90 18.59 24.96
CA ALA A 308 -6.13 17.35 24.97
C ALA A 308 -5.73 16.93 23.56
N ALA A 309 -6.65 17.02 22.60
CA ALA A 309 -6.38 16.71 21.20
C ALA A 309 -5.31 17.66 20.62
N GLN A 310 -5.42 18.96 20.87
CA GLN A 310 -4.44 19.96 20.44
C GLN A 310 -3.07 19.76 21.06
N ALA A 311 -3.00 19.44 22.36
CA ALA A 311 -1.74 19.12 23.04
C ALA A 311 -1.06 17.91 22.38
N MET A 312 -1.81 16.84 22.11
CA MET A 312 -1.28 15.64 21.44
C MET A 312 -0.82 15.92 20.01
N GLN A 313 -1.62 16.64 19.21
CA GLN A 313 -1.23 17.05 17.85
C GLN A 313 0.04 17.89 17.86
N THR A 314 0.12 18.88 18.75
CA THR A 314 1.26 19.80 18.83
C THR A 314 2.53 19.04 19.18
N MET A 315 2.50 18.19 20.22
CA MET A 315 3.68 17.43 20.65
C MET A 315 4.11 16.39 19.61
N ILE A 316 3.18 15.67 18.97
CA ILE A 316 3.51 14.67 17.94
C ILE A 316 4.07 15.34 16.68
N SER A 317 3.45 16.44 16.24
CA SER A 317 3.89 17.16 15.04
C SER A 317 5.27 17.78 15.23
N LYS A 318 5.54 18.35 16.42
CA LYS A 318 6.86 18.92 16.77
C LYS A 318 7.90 17.88 17.18
N ARG A 319 7.49 16.63 17.41
CA ARG A 319 8.33 15.53 17.93
C ARG A 319 9.00 15.86 19.26
N ASP A 320 8.34 16.69 20.06
CA ASP A 320 8.87 17.16 21.33
C ASP A 320 7.77 17.38 22.34
N VAL A 321 8.10 17.16 23.61
CA VAL A 321 7.16 17.20 24.73
C VAL A 321 7.35 18.51 25.47
N ASN A 322 6.43 19.45 25.26
CA ASN A 322 6.52 20.75 25.93
C ASN A 322 5.84 20.74 27.33
N PRO A 323 6.36 21.50 28.31
CA PRO A 323 5.82 21.50 29.67
C PRO A 323 4.37 21.97 29.79
N GLY A 324 3.95 22.95 28.99
CA GLY A 324 2.60 23.52 29.05
C GLY A 324 1.51 22.50 28.69
N ASP A 325 1.73 21.75 27.61
CA ASP A 325 0.84 20.68 27.17
C ASP A 325 0.82 19.51 28.16
N ILE A 326 1.97 19.17 28.75
CA ILE A 326 2.04 18.14 29.81
C ILE A 326 1.28 18.54 31.07
N VAL A 327 1.41 19.79 31.52
CA VAL A 327 0.64 20.30 32.66
C VAL A 327 -0.86 20.24 32.35
N SER A 328 -1.25 20.63 31.13
CA SER A 328 -2.65 20.60 30.68
C SER A 328 -3.22 19.18 30.64
N LEU A 329 -2.48 18.22 30.07
CA LEU A 329 -2.88 16.80 30.07
C LEU A 329 -2.94 16.24 31.49
N HIS A 330 -1.93 16.51 32.33
CA HIS A 330 -1.92 16.07 33.72
C HIS A 330 -3.16 16.55 34.48
N GLN A 331 -3.54 17.82 34.33
CA GLN A 331 -4.75 18.37 34.93
C GLN A 331 -6.01 17.64 34.47
N LEU A 332 -6.11 17.25 33.19
CA LEU A 332 -7.25 16.50 32.68
C LEU A 332 -7.31 15.08 33.23
N TYR A 333 -6.20 14.35 33.29
CA TYR A 333 -6.14 12.98 33.80
C TYR A 333 -6.25 12.88 35.34
N SER A 334 -6.03 14.00 36.03
CA SER A 334 -6.26 14.12 37.48
C SER A 334 -7.73 14.31 37.86
N ARG A 335 -8.61 14.61 36.91
CA ARG A 335 -10.05 14.81 37.17
C ARG A 335 -10.76 13.49 37.49
N PRO A 336 -11.95 13.54 38.13
CA PRO A 336 -12.79 12.36 38.35
C PRO A 336 -13.18 11.65 37.06
N ASN A 337 -13.43 12.42 36.00
CA ASN A 337 -13.78 11.93 34.66
C ASN A 337 -12.66 12.26 33.66
N PRO A 338 -11.54 11.50 33.68
CA PRO A 338 -10.41 11.70 32.78
C PRO A 338 -10.76 11.27 31.34
N PRO A 339 -10.05 11.75 30.31
CA PRO A 339 -10.17 11.23 28.94
C PRO A 339 -9.85 9.74 28.84
N THR A 340 -10.16 9.11 27.69
CA THR A 340 -9.79 7.70 27.46
C THR A 340 -8.29 7.48 27.60
N VAL A 341 -7.90 6.40 28.27
CA VAL A 341 -6.49 6.04 28.45
C VAL A 341 -5.79 5.75 27.12
N GLU A 342 -6.54 5.38 26.08
CA GLU A 342 -6.00 5.08 24.75
C GLU A 342 -5.30 6.31 24.14
N LEU A 343 -5.71 7.54 24.50
CA LEU A 343 -5.11 8.78 24.03
C LEU A 343 -3.65 8.94 24.45
N ILE A 344 -3.31 8.63 25.72
CA ILE A 344 -1.93 8.72 26.23
C ILE A 344 -1.15 7.42 26.10
N ARG A 345 -1.81 6.32 25.69
CA ARG A 345 -1.17 5.07 25.26
C ARG A 345 -0.71 5.10 23.80
N ASP A 346 -0.88 6.23 23.14
CA ASP A 346 -0.26 6.50 21.86
C ASP A 346 1.23 6.14 21.89
N PRO A 347 1.70 5.23 21.01
CA PRO A 347 3.06 4.68 21.11
C PRO A 347 4.13 5.74 20.84
N ILE A 348 3.85 6.74 20.00
CA ILE A 348 4.79 7.82 19.69
C ILE A 348 4.90 8.73 20.90
N PHE A 349 3.77 9.19 21.43
CA PHE A 349 3.75 10.03 22.62
C PHE A 349 4.35 9.35 23.85
N ALA A 350 3.97 8.09 24.13
CA ALA A 350 4.52 7.33 25.26
C ALA A 350 6.04 7.15 25.15
N ASN A 351 6.56 6.95 23.93
CA ASN A 351 8.00 6.90 23.67
C ASN A 351 8.69 8.25 23.89
N MET A 352 8.10 9.35 23.41
CA MET A 352 8.65 10.69 23.68
C MET A 352 8.65 10.99 25.18
N LEU A 353 7.59 10.60 25.90
CA LEU A 353 7.43 10.84 27.33
C LEU A 353 8.49 10.08 28.14
N ILE A 354 8.67 8.78 27.90
CA ILE A 354 9.69 7.97 28.60
C ILE A 354 11.11 8.42 28.25
N ASN A 355 11.36 8.83 27.00
CA ASN A 355 12.65 9.38 26.57
C ASN A 355 12.97 10.66 27.33
N VAL A 356 12.02 11.56 27.47
CA VAL A 356 12.23 12.80 28.23
C VAL A 356 12.49 12.49 29.71
N ILE A 357 11.75 11.54 30.31
CA ILE A 357 11.91 11.18 31.73
C ILE A 357 13.26 10.51 32.02
N PHE A 358 13.75 9.61 31.16
CA PHE A 358 14.88 8.72 31.48
C PHE A 358 16.12 8.87 30.59
N ASN A 359 16.12 9.76 29.60
CA ASN A 359 17.36 10.11 28.91
C ASN A 359 18.33 10.80 29.89
N CYS A 360 19.59 10.36 29.90
CA CYS A 360 20.65 10.89 30.78
C CYS A 360 20.73 12.43 30.77
N GLU A 361 20.53 13.08 29.61
CA GLU A 361 20.53 14.54 29.50
C GLU A 361 19.19 15.18 29.90
N GLY A 362 18.09 14.49 29.57
CA GLY A 362 16.72 14.98 29.78
C GLY A 362 16.35 15.06 31.26
N MET A 363 16.80 14.10 32.06
CA MET A 363 16.53 14.02 33.51
C MET A 363 16.89 15.31 34.25
N LYS A 364 18.00 15.96 33.88
CA LYS A 364 18.47 17.19 34.54
C LYS A 364 17.55 18.39 34.31
N ARG A 365 16.77 18.39 33.21
CA ARG A 365 15.93 19.52 32.77
C ARG A 365 14.52 19.50 33.37
N LEU A 366 14.11 18.40 34.00
CA LEU A 366 12.70 18.17 34.41
C LEU A 366 12.36 18.57 35.85
N LYS A 367 13.28 19.18 36.61
CA LYS A 367 13.20 19.28 38.08
C LYS A 367 11.86 19.80 38.63
N GLU A 368 11.27 20.83 38.04
CA GLU A 368 10.01 21.44 38.55
C GLU A 368 8.73 20.68 38.16
N HIS A 369 8.77 19.84 37.12
CA HIS A 369 7.58 19.21 36.55
C HIS A 369 7.67 17.68 36.44
N ARG A 370 8.79 17.07 36.84
CA ARG A 370 9.08 15.62 36.75
C ARG A 370 7.90 14.75 37.18
N SER A 371 7.28 15.09 38.32
CA SER A 371 6.13 14.34 38.85
C SER A 371 4.95 14.26 37.89
N LYS A 372 4.70 15.29 37.07
CA LYS A 372 3.61 15.33 36.08
C LYS A 372 3.89 14.41 34.89
N TYR A 373 5.15 14.38 34.42
CA TYR A 373 5.58 13.49 33.34
C TYR A 373 5.50 12.03 33.79
N ILE A 374 6.03 11.73 34.98
CA ILE A 374 5.96 10.40 35.60
C ILE A 374 4.50 9.97 35.77
N PHE A 375 3.64 10.86 36.27
CA PHE A 375 2.22 10.56 36.43
C PHE A 375 1.57 10.13 35.11
N LEU A 376 1.76 10.89 34.02
CA LEU A 376 1.17 10.55 32.72
C LEU A 376 1.70 9.21 32.18
N TYR A 377 3.00 8.94 32.32
CA TYR A 377 3.60 7.69 31.86
C TYR A 377 3.13 6.49 32.71
N ALA A 378 3.07 6.65 34.03
CA ALA A 378 2.52 5.66 34.95
C ALA A 378 1.04 5.38 34.63
N TYR A 379 0.26 6.44 34.37
CA TYR A 379 -1.15 6.35 34.01
C TYR A 379 -1.34 5.50 32.74
N ALA A 380 -0.59 5.81 31.68
CA ALA A 380 -0.64 5.05 30.44
C ALA A 380 -0.22 3.58 30.65
N SER A 381 0.68 3.32 31.59
CA SER A 381 1.25 1.98 31.82
C SER A 381 0.34 1.05 32.64
N CYS A 382 -0.35 1.56 33.68
CA CYS A 382 -1.05 0.69 34.64
C CYS A 382 -2.57 0.89 34.74
N VAL A 383 -3.13 2.02 34.30
CA VAL A 383 -4.57 2.28 34.48
C VAL A 383 -5.38 1.38 33.54
N ALA A 384 -6.28 0.58 34.11
CA ALA A 384 -7.17 -0.28 33.34
C ALA A 384 -8.47 0.48 33.02
N GLU A 385 -8.92 0.42 31.77
CA GLU A 385 -10.17 1.01 31.31
C GLU A 385 -11.15 -0.09 30.93
N SER A 386 -12.39 0.04 31.40
CA SER A 386 -13.48 -0.86 31.07
C SER A 386 -14.72 -0.07 30.71
N ARG A 387 -15.56 -0.63 29.83
CA ARG A 387 -16.87 -0.08 29.50
C ARG A 387 -17.96 -1.00 30.04
N SER A 388 -18.91 -0.41 30.72
CA SER A 388 -20.13 -1.11 31.14
C SER A 388 -21.03 -1.42 29.93
N PRO A 389 -21.99 -2.36 30.05
CA PRO A 389 -22.99 -2.62 29.00
C PRO A 389 -23.78 -1.38 28.58
N ASN A 390 -23.90 -0.40 29.48
CA ASN A 390 -24.61 0.86 29.27
C ASN A 390 -23.72 1.93 28.60
N GLY A 391 -22.51 1.56 28.14
CA GLY A 391 -21.56 2.47 27.48
C GLY A 391 -20.72 3.34 28.42
N THR A 392 -21.01 3.34 29.73
CA THR A 392 -20.25 4.17 30.69
C THR A 392 -18.83 3.66 30.86
N ARG A 393 -17.84 4.54 30.65
CA ARG A 393 -16.41 4.29 30.88
C ARG A 393 -16.06 4.36 32.36
N SER A 394 -15.28 3.39 32.83
CA SER A 394 -14.68 3.39 34.17
C SER A 394 -13.19 3.06 34.08
N GLN A 395 -12.38 3.77 34.88
CA GLN A 395 -10.93 3.60 34.93
C GLN A 395 -10.48 3.23 36.35
N LYS A 396 -9.78 2.09 36.47
CA LYS A 396 -9.24 1.58 37.74
C LYS A 396 -7.79 2.06 37.92
N LYS A 397 -7.49 2.66 39.06
CA LYS A 397 -6.21 3.35 39.36
C LYS A 397 -5.40 2.68 40.48
N ASP A 398 -5.68 1.42 40.79
CA ASP A 398 -5.18 0.73 42.00
C ASP A 398 -3.65 0.72 42.10
N GLU A 399 -2.95 0.50 40.98
CA GLU A 399 -1.49 0.44 40.93
C GLU A 399 -0.81 1.81 40.70
N LEU A 400 -1.57 2.86 40.35
CA LEU A 400 -1.05 4.12 39.84
C LEU A 400 -0.06 4.79 40.80
N HIS A 401 -0.40 4.87 42.08
CA HIS A 401 0.46 5.49 43.09
C HIS A 401 1.77 4.70 43.26
N SER A 402 1.68 3.37 43.28
CA SER A 402 2.84 2.48 43.39
C SER A 402 3.77 2.64 42.18
N THR A 403 3.21 2.62 40.96
CA THR A 403 3.98 2.80 39.71
C THR A 403 4.65 4.18 39.65
N CYS A 404 3.95 5.25 40.03
CA CYS A 404 4.54 6.59 40.14
C CYS A 404 5.73 6.61 41.10
N SER A 405 5.58 6.00 42.29
CA SER A 405 6.64 5.94 43.29
C SER A 405 7.86 5.16 42.78
N GLN A 406 7.66 4.04 42.09
CA GLN A 406 8.75 3.24 41.52
C GLN A 406 9.51 3.98 40.42
N LEU A 407 8.80 4.69 39.55
CA LEU A 407 9.40 5.49 38.48
C LEU A 407 10.17 6.70 39.02
N ASP A 408 9.64 7.39 40.02
CA ASP A 408 10.33 8.52 40.66
C ASP A 408 11.55 8.06 41.46
N GLN A 409 11.46 6.90 42.13
CA GLN A 409 12.60 6.26 42.78
C GLN A 409 13.69 5.91 41.76
N LEU A 410 13.32 5.32 40.61
CA LEU A 410 14.26 5.02 39.54
C LEU A 410 14.96 6.28 39.03
N ALA A 411 14.18 7.32 38.68
CA ALA A 411 14.72 8.58 38.19
C ALA A 411 15.68 9.22 39.20
N THR A 412 15.31 9.23 40.50
CA THR A 412 16.15 9.78 41.57
C THR A 412 17.44 8.97 41.78
N LEU A 413 17.41 7.65 41.64
CA LEU A 413 18.61 6.82 41.73
C LEU A 413 19.57 7.12 40.57
N LEU A 414 19.05 7.20 39.36
CA LEU A 414 19.82 7.43 38.14
C LEU A 414 20.35 8.88 38.04
N GLU A 415 19.68 9.86 38.65
CA GLU A 415 20.11 11.27 38.63
C GLU A 415 21.30 11.50 39.56
N ASN A 416 21.34 10.79 40.69
CA ASN A 416 22.30 11.04 41.77
C ASN A 416 23.52 10.09 41.74
N ASN A 417 23.54 9.10 40.85
CA ASN A 417 24.60 8.08 40.84
C ASN A 417 25.06 7.82 39.40
N ASP A 418 26.32 8.16 39.12
CA ASP A 418 26.97 7.82 37.84
C ASP A 418 27.48 6.37 37.81
N ASP A 419 27.68 5.77 38.99
CA ASP A 419 28.14 4.38 39.14
C ASP A 419 26.95 3.44 39.42
N LEU A 420 26.50 2.78 38.36
CA LEU A 420 25.38 1.84 38.40
C LEU A 420 25.64 0.62 39.30
N LEU A 421 26.91 0.25 39.55
CA LEU A 421 27.24 -0.90 40.38
C LEU A 421 26.84 -0.66 41.84
N LYS A 422 27.02 0.57 42.35
CA LYS A 422 26.63 0.95 43.72
C LYS A 422 25.13 0.85 43.97
N ILE A 423 24.33 1.13 42.94
CA ILE A 423 22.86 1.10 43.01
C ILE A 423 22.24 -0.18 42.45
N PHE A 424 23.05 -1.13 41.97
CA PHE A 424 22.60 -2.34 41.28
C PHE A 424 21.50 -3.11 42.02
N LYS A 425 21.66 -3.38 43.33
CA LYS A 425 20.65 -4.11 44.12
C LYS A 425 19.30 -3.39 44.17
N LYS A 426 19.31 -2.06 44.20
CA LYS A 426 18.09 -1.24 44.18
C LYS A 426 17.46 -1.27 42.79
N LEU A 427 18.26 -1.14 41.74
CA LEU A 427 17.79 -1.27 40.35
C LEU A 427 17.15 -2.63 40.09
N GLN A 428 17.80 -3.72 40.51
CA GLN A 428 17.29 -5.09 40.37
C GLN A 428 15.89 -5.29 40.99
N ALA A 429 15.61 -4.64 42.13
CA ALA A 429 14.30 -4.71 42.76
C ALA A 429 13.22 -3.94 41.97
N ILE A 430 13.58 -2.77 41.43
CA ILE A 430 12.66 -1.86 40.72
C ILE A 430 12.29 -2.39 39.33
N ILE A 431 13.26 -2.96 38.59
CA ILE A 431 13.05 -3.47 37.22
C ILE A 431 12.20 -4.74 37.15
N LYS A 432 11.74 -5.29 38.28
CA LYS A 432 10.71 -6.34 38.27
C LYS A 432 9.39 -5.84 37.70
N SER A 433 9.14 -4.53 37.77
CA SER A 433 7.98 -3.88 37.16
C SER A 433 8.29 -3.48 35.70
N PRO A 434 7.38 -3.71 34.74
CA PRO A 434 7.64 -3.45 33.32
C PRO A 434 7.90 -1.96 32.99
N ALA A 435 7.16 -1.04 33.62
CA ALA A 435 7.30 0.39 33.30
C ALA A 435 8.66 0.96 33.75
N PRO A 436 9.15 0.71 34.99
CA PRO A 436 10.52 1.03 35.36
C PRO A 436 11.58 0.29 34.55
N ALA A 437 11.37 -0.98 34.19
CA ALA A 437 12.30 -1.71 33.33
C ALA A 437 12.45 -1.04 31.95
N SER A 438 11.34 -0.63 31.33
CA SER A 438 11.38 0.15 30.10
C SER A 438 12.09 1.50 30.27
N GLY A 439 11.90 2.16 31.42
CA GLY A 439 12.59 3.42 31.73
C GLY A 439 14.11 3.22 31.84
N LEU A 440 14.54 2.14 32.49
CA LEU A 440 15.96 1.80 32.59
C LEU A 440 16.57 1.48 31.22
N LEU A 441 15.87 0.75 30.33
CA LEU A 441 16.37 0.50 28.97
C LEU A 441 16.64 1.81 28.20
N VAL A 442 15.73 2.78 28.30
CA VAL A 442 15.89 4.10 27.68
C VAL A 442 17.11 4.83 28.25
N TYR A 443 17.28 4.82 29.58
CA TYR A 443 18.45 5.39 30.22
C TYR A 443 19.74 4.72 29.74
N LEU A 444 19.81 3.39 29.78
CA LEU A 444 20.98 2.62 29.37
C LEU A 444 21.35 2.91 27.91
N ARG A 445 20.35 3.00 27.02
CA ARG A 445 20.58 3.40 25.63
C ARG A 445 21.25 4.77 25.52
N SER A 446 20.78 5.79 26.25
CA SER A 446 21.43 7.10 26.26
C SER A 446 22.79 7.09 26.96
N TYR A 447 22.97 6.22 27.96
CA TYR A 447 24.22 6.04 28.69
C TYR A 447 25.32 5.46 27.79
N PHE A 448 24.99 4.49 26.92
CA PHE A 448 25.89 3.94 25.91
C PHE A 448 26.37 4.97 24.89
N MET A 449 25.54 5.97 24.59
CA MET A 449 25.84 6.97 23.56
C MET A 449 26.70 8.13 24.09
N ARG A 450 27.20 8.05 25.34
CA ARG A 450 28.10 9.07 25.91
C ARG A 450 29.53 8.85 25.43
N ASP A 451 30.15 9.91 24.91
CA ASP A 451 31.53 9.89 24.41
C ASP A 451 32.55 9.45 25.49
N ASP A 452 32.27 9.75 26.76
CA ASP A 452 33.13 9.41 27.91
C ASP A 452 33.30 7.90 28.16
N LEU A 453 32.40 7.07 27.63
CA LEU A 453 32.28 5.64 27.97
C LEU A 453 32.70 4.70 26.84
N VAL A 454 33.17 5.24 25.71
CA VAL A 454 33.54 4.47 24.50
C VAL A 454 34.74 3.53 24.75
N SER A 455 35.60 3.86 25.72
CA SER A 455 36.83 3.12 26.01
C SER A 455 36.65 1.91 26.94
N GLU A 456 35.78 1.98 27.96
CA GLU A 456 35.47 0.84 28.86
C GLU A 456 34.03 0.90 29.37
N LEU A 457 33.17 0.07 28.80
CA LEU A 457 31.76 -0.04 29.22
C LEU A 457 31.62 -0.88 30.51
N PRO A 458 30.91 -0.37 31.54
CA PRO A 458 30.69 -1.13 32.76
C PRO A 458 29.90 -2.42 32.51
N HIS A 459 30.45 -3.58 32.87
CA HIS A 459 29.80 -4.89 32.70
C HIS A 459 28.41 -4.98 33.34
N VAL A 460 28.16 -4.19 34.40
CA VAL A 460 26.86 -4.11 35.09
C VAL A 460 25.72 -3.71 34.14
N VAL A 461 26.00 -2.96 33.07
CA VAL A 461 25.00 -2.57 32.07
C VAL A 461 24.45 -3.79 31.34
N PHE A 462 25.33 -4.70 30.87
CA PHE A 462 24.91 -5.93 30.21
C PHE A 462 24.11 -6.83 31.15
N VAL A 463 24.53 -6.95 32.40
CA VAL A 463 23.77 -7.70 33.42
C VAL A 463 22.37 -7.13 33.63
N LEU A 464 22.22 -5.80 33.65
CA LEU A 464 20.91 -5.16 33.75
C LEU A 464 20.03 -5.44 32.52
N ILE A 465 20.59 -5.42 31.31
CA ILE A 465 19.88 -5.78 30.09
C ILE A 465 19.42 -7.24 30.13
N ASP A 466 20.30 -8.17 30.50
CA ASP A 466 19.98 -9.58 30.62
C ASP A 466 18.87 -9.84 31.65
N LEU A 467 18.89 -9.13 32.79
CA LEU A 467 17.84 -9.19 33.79
C LEU A 467 16.50 -8.68 33.26
N ILE A 468 16.49 -7.59 32.50
CA ILE A 468 15.27 -7.06 31.88
C ILE A 468 14.74 -8.02 30.83
N ALA A 469 15.60 -8.54 29.94
CA ALA A 469 15.23 -9.51 28.93
C ALA A 469 14.68 -10.79 29.56
N SER A 470 15.27 -11.26 30.66
CA SER A 470 14.80 -12.46 31.37
C SER A 470 13.43 -12.26 32.03
N ALA A 471 13.12 -11.04 32.51
CA ALA A 471 11.88 -10.74 33.21
C ALA A 471 10.73 -10.31 32.29
N HIS A 472 11.03 -9.67 31.15
CA HIS A 472 10.03 -8.97 30.32
C HIS A 472 10.16 -9.31 28.83
N VAL A 473 9.43 -10.33 28.40
CA VAL A 473 9.42 -10.76 26.98
C VAL A 473 8.99 -9.64 26.02
N ASN A 474 8.04 -8.80 26.44
CA ASN A 474 7.54 -7.67 25.63
C ASN A 474 8.57 -6.54 25.43
N LEU A 475 9.71 -6.58 26.13
CA LEU A 475 10.79 -5.61 25.97
C LEU A 475 11.92 -6.11 25.07
N HIS A 476 11.90 -7.35 24.58
CA HIS A 476 12.99 -7.93 23.78
C HIS A 476 13.31 -7.16 22.48
N TYR A 477 12.30 -6.55 21.87
CA TYR A 477 12.50 -5.77 20.65
C TYR A 477 13.12 -4.38 20.91
N ARG A 478 12.99 -3.85 22.13
CA ARG A 478 13.51 -2.53 22.51
C ARG A 478 14.98 -2.62 22.91
#